data_AF-A0A353PU85-F1
#
_entry.id   AF-A0A353PU85-F1
#
_cell.length_a   1.000
_cell.length_b   1.000
_cell.length_c   1.000
_cell.angle_alpha   90.00
_cell.angle_beta   90.00
_cell.angle_gamma   90.00
#
_symmetry.space_group_name_H-M   'P 1'
#
loop_
_entity.id
_entity.type
_entity.pdbx_description
1 polymer ?
#
loop_
_entity_poly.entity_id
_entity_poly.type
_entity_poly.pdbx_seq_one_letter_code
_entity_poly.pdbx_strand_id
1 'polypeptide(L)'
;MAKITNDFSASEDLPEKLKALEAARLQIEKQFGQGSLMKLGTAANAAGIEVIPSGSILLDEALGIGGYPRGRIIEVYGPESSGKTTLALHAIAEAQKKGGIAAFIDAEHALDPVYAKNLGVNIDELWVSQPDTGEQALEIAESLVRSGAVDIIVVDSVAALTPQAEIEGDMGDSHMGLQARLMSQALRKLTGTIGKSKTILVFINQIRMKIGVMFGNPETTTGGNALKFYSSVRLEVRRFESIDAKGEEDSVGNRVRVKVVKNKVAPPFRKVELDIFFGKGISAISSLLDAGVKHEFIDKKGSWYATETEKIGQGRENAIAFLTANPDFTNDLETKLREKLFPNQRLAPDKAPKNTKELVDELFEK
;
A
#
# COMPACT_ATOMS: atom_id res chain seq x y z
N MET A 1 -15.25 8.91 -58.25
CA MET A 1 -16.25 9.24 -57.21
C MET A 1 -16.88 7.94 -56.73
N ALA A 2 -16.47 7.43 -55.58
CA ALA A 2 -17.13 6.32 -54.90
C ALA A 2 -17.66 6.85 -53.56
N LYS A 3 -18.98 6.87 -53.39
CA LYS A 3 -19.64 7.24 -52.14
C LYS A 3 -19.42 6.11 -51.14
N ILE A 4 -18.71 6.38 -50.06
CA ILE A 4 -18.76 5.58 -48.84
C ILE A 4 -20.11 5.90 -48.19
N THR A 5 -21.06 4.98 -48.29
CA THR A 5 -22.33 5.06 -47.55
C THR A 5 -22.05 4.69 -46.09
N ASN A 6 -22.06 5.70 -45.23
CA ASN A 6 -22.24 5.52 -43.79
C ASN A 6 -23.67 5.04 -43.57
N ASP A 7 -23.84 3.73 -43.41
CA ASP A 7 -25.11 3.12 -42.98
C ASP A 7 -24.94 2.61 -41.54
N PHE A 8 -24.89 3.55 -40.60
CA PHE A 8 -25.31 3.29 -39.22
C PHE A 8 -26.70 3.88 -39.08
N SER A 9 -27.72 3.08 -39.35
CA SER A 9 -29.10 3.43 -39.05
C SER A 9 -29.24 3.60 -37.52
N ALA A 10 -29.28 4.85 -37.10
CA ALA A 10 -29.78 5.23 -35.79
C ALA A 10 -31.31 5.08 -35.78
N SER A 11 -31.86 4.71 -34.63
CA SER A 11 -33.29 4.62 -34.27
C SER A 11 -34.09 3.42 -34.78
N GLU A 12 -33.92 2.27 -34.11
CA GLU A 12 -34.89 1.17 -33.86
C GLU A 12 -34.08 0.11 -33.06
N ASP A 13 -34.34 -0.28 -31.82
CA ASP A 13 -35.38 0.01 -30.85
C ASP A 13 -34.70 -0.11 -29.47
N LEU A 14 -34.36 1.03 -28.84
CA LEU A 14 -33.62 1.05 -27.56
C LEU A 14 -34.29 0.19 -26.47
N PRO A 15 -35.63 0.15 -26.36
CA PRO A 15 -36.33 -0.74 -25.43
C PRO A 15 -36.07 -2.24 -25.69
N GLU A 16 -36.01 -2.69 -26.94
CA GLU A 16 -35.70 -4.08 -27.27
C GLU A 16 -34.25 -4.42 -26.96
N LYS A 17 -33.31 -3.51 -27.27
CA LYS A 17 -31.89 -3.65 -26.89
C LYS A 17 -31.72 -3.76 -25.37
N LEU A 18 -32.49 -2.98 -24.60
CA LEU A 18 -32.48 -3.05 -23.13
C LEU A 18 -33.09 -4.35 -22.61
N LYS A 19 -34.18 -4.85 -23.20
CA LYS A 19 -34.76 -6.15 -22.85
C LYS A 19 -33.78 -7.30 -23.13
N ALA A 20 -33.14 -7.31 -24.30
CA ALA A 20 -32.14 -8.30 -24.66
C ALA A 20 -30.90 -8.22 -23.73
N LEU A 21 -30.47 -7.01 -23.39
CA LEU A 21 -29.39 -6.78 -22.44
C LEU A 21 -29.74 -7.31 -21.05
N GLU A 22 -30.97 -7.11 -20.57
CA GLU A 22 -31.38 -7.62 -19.26
C GLU A 22 -31.56 -9.13 -19.22
N ALA A 23 -32.08 -9.73 -20.30
CA ALA A 23 -32.11 -11.19 -20.42
C ALA A 23 -30.69 -11.78 -20.39
N ALA A 24 -29.75 -11.16 -21.12
CA ALA A 24 -28.34 -11.53 -21.09
C ALA A 24 -27.74 -11.33 -19.69
N ARG A 25 -28.02 -10.21 -19.01
CA ARG A 25 -27.55 -9.94 -17.64
C ARG A 25 -28.02 -11.03 -16.68
N LEU A 26 -29.30 -11.39 -16.70
CA LEU A 26 -29.86 -12.45 -15.84
C LEU A 26 -29.24 -13.82 -16.13
N GLN A 27 -28.97 -14.12 -17.41
CA GLN A 27 -28.30 -15.36 -17.79
C GLN A 27 -26.85 -15.40 -17.27
N ILE A 28 -26.11 -14.29 -17.41
CA ILE A 28 -24.74 -14.14 -16.91
C ILE A 28 -24.74 -14.23 -15.37
N GLU A 29 -25.69 -13.60 -14.68
CA GLU A 29 -25.81 -13.71 -13.22
C GLU A 29 -26.16 -15.13 -12.75
N LYS A 30 -27.01 -15.85 -13.49
CA LYS A 30 -27.34 -17.25 -13.19
C LYS A 30 -26.14 -18.18 -13.40
N GLN A 31 -25.31 -17.92 -14.42
CA GLN A 31 -24.15 -18.75 -14.75
C GLN A 31 -22.92 -18.45 -13.88
N PHE A 32 -22.68 -17.18 -13.57
CA PHE A 32 -21.43 -16.71 -12.96
C PHE A 32 -21.60 -16.05 -11.59
N GLY A 33 -22.83 -16.02 -11.06
CA GLY A 33 -23.17 -15.44 -9.75
C GLY A 33 -23.66 -13.99 -9.85
N GLN A 34 -24.33 -13.51 -8.78
CA GLN A 34 -24.77 -12.12 -8.67
C GLN A 34 -23.58 -11.16 -8.81
N GLY A 35 -23.78 -10.08 -9.58
CA GLY A 35 -22.78 -9.05 -9.79
C GLY A 35 -21.67 -9.37 -10.78
N SER A 36 -21.81 -10.45 -11.55
CA SER A 36 -20.94 -10.78 -12.69
C SER A 36 -21.05 -9.77 -13.84
N LEU A 37 -22.19 -9.08 -13.99
CA LEU A 37 -22.39 -7.95 -14.90
C LEU A 37 -23.22 -6.86 -14.23
N MET A 38 -22.61 -5.70 -13.99
CA MET A 38 -23.24 -4.56 -13.32
C MET A 38 -23.00 -3.27 -14.09
N LYS A 39 -23.92 -2.31 -13.98
CA LYS A 39 -23.69 -0.94 -14.44
C LYS A 39 -22.68 -0.28 -13.51
N LEU A 40 -21.65 0.36 -14.07
CA LEU A 40 -20.58 0.97 -13.28
C LEU A 40 -21.09 2.03 -12.27
N GLY A 41 -22.16 2.77 -12.61
CA GLY A 41 -22.70 3.86 -11.81
C GLY A 41 -23.71 3.47 -10.71
N THR A 42 -23.95 2.18 -10.43
CA THR A 42 -24.82 1.79 -9.31
C THR A 42 -24.23 2.21 -7.96
N ALA A 43 -25.09 2.51 -6.97
CA ALA A 43 -24.70 3.05 -5.67
C ALA A 43 -23.55 2.29 -4.95
N ALA A 44 -23.46 0.97 -5.12
CA ALA A 44 -22.38 0.15 -4.56
C ALA A 44 -20.97 0.50 -5.09
N ASN A 45 -20.87 0.99 -6.34
CA ASN A 45 -19.63 1.42 -6.99
C ASN A 45 -19.40 2.95 -6.87
N ALA A 46 -20.45 3.72 -6.59
CA ALA A 46 -20.34 5.16 -6.36
C ALA A 46 -19.65 5.50 -5.03
N ALA A 47 -19.58 4.55 -4.10
CA ALA A 47 -19.13 4.75 -2.73
C ALA A 47 -17.60 4.75 -2.53
N GLY A 48 -16.80 4.99 -3.58
CA GLY A 48 -15.34 5.13 -3.49
C GLY A 48 -14.57 3.84 -3.19
N ILE A 49 -13.24 3.92 -3.24
CA ILE A 49 -12.33 2.81 -2.93
C ILE A 49 -11.99 2.85 -1.44
N GLU A 50 -12.19 1.74 -0.74
CA GLU A 50 -11.79 1.60 0.67
C GLU A 50 -10.27 1.65 0.81
N VAL A 51 -9.79 2.35 1.85
CA VAL A 51 -8.35 2.51 2.11
C VAL A 51 -7.96 2.20 3.56
N ILE A 52 -6.70 1.81 3.75
CA ILE A 52 -6.02 1.79 5.04
C ILE A 52 -4.99 2.94 5.05
N PRO A 53 -4.97 3.83 6.05
CA PRO A 53 -3.99 4.91 6.13
C PRO A 53 -2.55 4.39 6.07
N SER A 54 -1.62 5.21 5.59
CA SER A 54 -0.22 4.80 5.47
C SER A 54 0.63 5.07 6.72
N GLY A 55 0.05 5.68 7.76
CA GLY A 55 0.78 6.17 8.93
C GLY A 55 1.45 7.54 8.71
N SER A 56 1.23 8.18 7.56
CA SER A 56 1.69 9.54 7.27
C SER A 56 0.70 10.26 6.37
N ILE A 57 0.18 11.40 6.84
CA ILE A 57 -0.77 12.21 6.07
C ILE A 57 -0.19 12.71 4.73
N LEU A 58 1.13 12.92 4.66
CA LEU A 58 1.79 13.30 3.41
C LEU A 58 1.76 12.14 2.41
N LEU A 59 2.07 10.92 2.84
CA LEU A 59 2.02 9.76 1.95
C LEU A 59 0.57 9.44 1.54
N ASP A 60 -0.39 9.57 2.46
CA ASP A 60 -1.84 9.51 2.17
C ASP A 60 -2.23 10.54 1.07
N GLU A 61 -1.72 11.77 1.15
CA GLU A 61 -1.92 12.83 0.15
C GLU A 61 -1.28 12.46 -1.20
N ALA A 62 -0.07 11.88 -1.17
CA ALA A 62 0.64 11.41 -2.36
C ALA A 62 -0.13 10.30 -3.08
N LEU A 63 -0.74 9.40 -2.32
CA LEU A 63 -1.59 8.32 -2.82
C LEU A 63 -2.90 8.87 -3.39
N GLY A 64 -3.35 10.03 -2.92
CA GLY A 64 -4.45 10.81 -3.48
C GLY A 64 -5.86 10.33 -3.09
N ILE A 65 -5.95 9.18 -2.45
CA ILE A 65 -7.20 8.61 -1.90
C ILE A 65 -7.14 8.45 -0.38
N GLY A 66 -6.11 8.99 0.26
CA GLY A 66 -5.96 9.00 1.71
C GLY A 66 -5.41 7.71 2.32
N GLY A 67 -4.81 6.83 1.52
CA GLY A 67 -4.18 5.61 2.01
C GLY A 67 -4.00 4.52 0.95
N TYR A 68 -3.64 3.33 1.41
CA TYR A 68 -3.45 2.14 0.58
C TYR A 68 -4.81 1.54 0.17
N PRO A 69 -5.06 1.34 -1.14
CA PRO A 69 -6.35 0.84 -1.61
C PRO A 69 -6.55 -0.64 -1.27
N ARG A 70 -7.66 -0.96 -0.59
CA ARG A 70 -8.10 -2.33 -0.30
C ARG A 70 -8.41 -3.12 -1.56
N GLY A 71 -8.14 -4.42 -1.50
CA GLY A 71 -8.37 -5.34 -2.61
C GLY A 71 -7.47 -5.05 -3.81
N ARG A 72 -6.23 -4.60 -3.58
CA ARG A 72 -5.25 -4.27 -4.62
C ARG A 72 -3.85 -4.74 -4.25
N ILE A 73 -3.03 -4.89 -5.30
CA ILE A 73 -1.60 -5.18 -5.18
C ILE A 73 -0.82 -3.86 -5.18
N ILE A 74 0.15 -3.74 -4.29
CA ILE A 74 1.06 -2.61 -4.14
C ILE A 74 2.49 -3.13 -4.24
N GLU A 75 3.34 -2.46 -5.00
CA GLU A 75 4.79 -2.73 -4.99
C GLU A 75 5.52 -1.56 -4.33
N VAL A 76 6.34 -1.85 -3.33
CA VAL A 76 7.25 -0.89 -2.69
C VAL A 76 8.67 -1.31 -3.04
N TYR A 77 9.40 -0.49 -3.77
CA TYR A 77 10.74 -0.82 -4.23
C TYR A 77 11.72 0.34 -4.05
N GLY A 78 13.00 0.02 -4.00
CA GLY A 78 14.05 0.99 -3.69
C GLY A 78 15.38 0.32 -3.36
N PRO A 79 16.44 1.12 -3.15
CA PRO A 79 17.72 0.62 -2.65
C PRO A 79 17.57 -0.08 -1.30
N GLU A 80 18.62 -0.78 -0.88
CA GLU A 80 18.76 -1.26 0.50
C GLU A 80 18.72 -0.09 1.48
N SER A 81 18.25 -0.34 2.71
CA SER A 81 18.15 0.67 3.78
C SER A 81 17.41 1.96 3.41
N SER A 82 16.55 1.93 2.39
CA SER A 82 15.73 3.07 1.96
C SER A 82 14.45 3.26 2.77
N GLY A 83 14.07 2.30 3.62
CA GLY A 83 12.85 2.35 4.44
C GLY A 83 11.66 1.56 3.88
N LYS A 84 11.87 0.66 2.90
CA LYS A 84 10.79 -0.16 2.30
C LYS A 84 10.02 -0.97 3.34
N THR A 85 10.73 -1.74 4.17
CA THR A 85 10.16 -2.57 5.23
C THR A 85 9.51 -1.69 6.31
N THR A 86 10.11 -0.56 6.68
CA THR A 86 9.49 0.43 7.59
C THR A 86 8.12 0.88 7.08
N LEU A 87 8.01 1.26 5.80
CA LEU A 87 6.73 1.66 5.19
C LEU A 87 5.70 0.52 5.25
N ALA A 88 6.11 -0.71 4.99
CA ALA A 88 5.22 -1.86 5.03
C ALA A 88 4.77 -2.21 6.46
N LEU A 89 5.66 -2.09 7.45
CA LEU A 89 5.32 -2.27 8.86
C LEU A 89 4.37 -1.19 9.36
N HIS A 90 4.48 0.06 8.92
CA HIS A 90 3.46 1.08 9.20
C HIS A 90 2.11 0.75 8.56
N ALA A 91 2.09 0.21 7.33
CA ALA A 91 0.86 -0.23 6.71
C ALA A 91 0.17 -1.35 7.53
N ILE A 92 0.96 -2.28 8.07
CA ILE A 92 0.51 -3.32 9.00
C ILE A 92 -0.05 -2.72 10.29
N ALA A 93 0.70 -1.81 10.93
CA ALA A 93 0.29 -1.17 12.17
C ALA A 93 -1.03 -0.42 12.00
N GLU A 94 -1.21 0.34 10.91
CA GLU A 94 -2.46 1.04 10.60
C GLU A 94 -3.63 0.09 10.30
N ALA A 95 -3.37 -1.06 9.66
CA ALA A 95 -4.39 -2.08 9.47
C ALA A 95 -4.84 -2.68 10.82
N GLN A 96 -3.89 -3.01 11.71
CA GLN A 96 -4.17 -3.56 13.03
C GLN A 96 -4.88 -2.56 13.95
N LYS A 97 -4.52 -1.27 13.90
CA LYS A 97 -5.23 -0.21 14.65
C LYS A 97 -6.72 -0.14 14.32
N LYS A 98 -7.09 -0.50 13.08
CA LYS A 98 -8.49 -0.62 12.62
C LYS A 98 -9.12 -1.99 12.93
N GLY A 99 -8.47 -2.81 13.76
CA GLY A 99 -8.88 -4.17 14.09
C GLY A 99 -8.72 -5.18 12.94
N GLY A 100 -7.93 -4.83 11.92
CA GLY A 100 -7.67 -5.71 10.78
C GLY A 100 -6.63 -6.80 11.09
N ILE A 101 -6.75 -7.94 10.41
CA ILE A 101 -5.78 -9.04 10.49
C ILE A 101 -4.66 -8.77 9.48
N ALA A 102 -3.41 -8.88 9.94
CA ALA A 102 -2.23 -8.69 9.12
C ALA A 102 -1.37 -9.96 9.07
N ALA A 103 -0.75 -10.19 7.91
CA ALA A 103 0.24 -11.24 7.74
C ALA A 103 1.52 -10.72 7.08
N PHE A 104 2.65 -11.31 7.43
CA PHE A 104 3.98 -10.99 6.91
C PHE A 104 4.65 -12.27 6.41
N ILE A 105 5.01 -12.31 5.14
CA ILE A 105 5.76 -13.38 4.51
C ILE A 105 7.22 -12.92 4.40
N ASP A 106 8.04 -13.35 5.35
CA ASP A 106 9.44 -12.99 5.51
C ASP A 106 10.32 -13.98 4.74
N ALA A 107 10.40 -13.79 3.44
CA ALA A 107 11.30 -14.55 2.56
C ALA A 107 12.76 -14.11 2.70
N GLU A 108 13.04 -12.90 3.20
CA GLU A 108 14.40 -12.44 3.51
C GLU A 108 14.93 -12.94 4.87
N HIS A 109 14.08 -13.57 5.70
CA HIS A 109 14.41 -14.02 7.06
C HIS A 109 15.03 -12.91 7.93
N ALA A 110 14.55 -11.66 7.74
CA ALA A 110 15.18 -10.46 8.28
C ALA A 110 14.22 -9.60 9.13
N LEU A 111 13.00 -10.07 9.40
CA LEU A 111 12.05 -9.34 10.23
C LEU A 111 12.51 -9.28 11.69
N ASP A 112 12.72 -8.07 12.21
CA ASP A 112 12.99 -7.81 13.64
C ASP A 112 11.68 -7.53 14.39
N PRO A 113 11.24 -8.41 15.32
CA PRO A 113 10.02 -8.21 16.10
C PRO A 113 10.08 -7.00 17.03
N VAL A 114 11.25 -6.66 17.57
CA VAL A 114 11.43 -5.52 18.48
C VAL A 114 11.24 -4.22 17.70
N TYR A 115 11.88 -4.13 16.53
CA TYR A 115 11.69 -3.00 15.63
C TYR A 115 10.22 -2.86 15.21
N ALA A 116 9.59 -3.94 14.75
CA ALA A 116 8.18 -3.92 14.35
C ALA A 116 7.26 -3.46 15.50
N LYS A 117 7.48 -3.93 16.73
CA LYS A 117 6.72 -3.50 17.91
C LYS A 117 6.86 -2.00 18.15
N ASN A 118 8.07 -1.46 18.05
CA ASN A 118 8.31 -0.03 18.24
C ASN A 118 7.64 0.83 17.15
N LEU A 119 7.40 0.27 15.97
CA LEU A 119 6.66 0.92 14.88
C LEU A 119 5.12 0.86 15.08
N GLY A 120 4.67 0.24 16.18
CA GLY A 120 3.25 0.13 16.53
C GLY A 120 2.57 -1.12 15.98
N VAL A 121 3.33 -2.11 15.49
CA VAL A 121 2.79 -3.41 15.10
C VAL A 121 2.45 -4.21 16.35
N ASN A 122 1.24 -4.76 16.41
CA ASN A 122 0.88 -5.75 17.42
C ASN A 122 1.49 -7.11 17.02
N ILE A 123 2.63 -7.44 17.63
CA ILE A 123 3.40 -8.66 17.33
C ILE A 123 2.64 -9.92 17.73
N ASP A 124 1.89 -9.87 18.84
CA ASP A 124 1.16 -11.05 19.35
C ASP A 124 0.06 -11.50 18.38
N GLU A 125 -0.41 -10.59 17.53
CA GLU A 125 -1.49 -10.79 16.56
C GLU A 125 -1.01 -10.75 15.09
N LEU A 126 0.30 -10.67 14.87
CA LEU A 126 0.87 -10.67 13.51
C LEU A 126 1.14 -12.10 13.06
N TRP A 127 0.48 -12.52 11.97
CA TRP A 127 0.77 -13.81 11.35
C TRP A 127 2.08 -13.73 10.55
N VAL A 128 3.09 -14.52 10.91
CA VAL A 128 4.38 -14.54 10.21
C VAL A 128 4.59 -15.89 9.54
N SER A 129 5.08 -15.87 8.31
CA SER A 129 5.53 -17.06 7.58
C SER A 129 6.94 -16.84 7.08
N GLN A 130 7.82 -17.82 7.30
CA GLN A 130 9.19 -17.86 6.78
C GLN A 130 9.29 -19.05 5.81
N PRO A 131 8.95 -18.83 4.53
CA PRO A 131 8.88 -19.92 3.55
C PRO A 131 10.27 -20.33 3.06
N ASP A 132 10.42 -21.61 2.72
CA ASP A 132 11.62 -22.19 2.13
C ASP A 132 11.74 -21.88 0.63
N THR A 133 10.62 -21.71 -0.08
CA THR A 133 10.59 -21.49 -1.54
C THR A 133 9.67 -20.36 -1.96
N GLY A 134 9.94 -19.79 -3.13
CA GLY A 134 9.09 -18.77 -3.74
C GLY A 134 7.68 -19.28 -4.06
N GLU A 135 7.55 -20.53 -4.49
CA GLU A 135 6.25 -21.20 -4.69
C GLU A 135 5.45 -21.23 -3.39
N GLN A 136 6.05 -21.74 -2.31
CA GLN A 136 5.41 -21.87 -1.01
C GLN A 136 4.96 -20.49 -0.48
N ALA A 137 5.82 -19.48 -0.57
CA ALA A 137 5.50 -18.11 -0.19
C ALA A 137 4.23 -17.58 -0.90
N LEU A 138 4.14 -17.79 -2.22
CA LEU A 138 3.03 -17.30 -3.04
C LEU A 138 1.75 -18.13 -2.83
N GLU A 139 1.85 -19.42 -2.53
CA GLU A 139 0.72 -20.29 -2.18
C GLU A 139 0.14 -19.95 -0.80
N ILE A 140 0.99 -19.61 0.16
CA ILE A 140 0.56 -19.09 1.47
C ILE A 140 -0.18 -17.77 1.27
N ALA A 141 0.38 -16.83 0.50
CA ALA A 141 -0.29 -15.57 0.16
C ALA A 141 -1.65 -15.81 -0.51
N GLU A 142 -1.73 -16.74 -1.47
CA GLU A 142 -2.97 -17.09 -2.16
C GLU A 142 -4.03 -17.64 -1.20
N SER A 143 -3.63 -18.53 -0.29
CA SER A 143 -4.51 -19.15 0.70
C SER A 143 -5.07 -18.12 1.68
N LEU A 144 -4.21 -17.22 2.17
CA LEU A 144 -4.60 -16.12 3.06
C LEU A 144 -5.57 -15.16 2.36
N VAL A 145 -5.31 -14.77 1.10
CA VAL A 145 -6.24 -13.95 0.30
C VAL A 145 -7.58 -14.65 0.12
N ARG A 146 -7.56 -15.96 -0.21
CA ARG A 146 -8.77 -16.74 -0.46
C ARG A 146 -9.64 -16.92 0.78
N SER A 147 -9.03 -16.97 1.96
CA SER A 147 -9.77 -17.04 3.23
C SER A 147 -10.71 -15.85 3.44
N GLY A 148 -10.40 -14.68 2.86
CA GLY A 148 -11.13 -13.43 3.09
C GLY A 148 -10.95 -12.85 4.49
N ALA A 149 -10.16 -13.48 5.37
CA ALA A 149 -9.97 -13.04 6.75
C ALA A 149 -8.90 -11.95 6.89
N VAL A 150 -7.88 -11.96 6.02
CA VAL A 150 -6.70 -11.09 6.14
C VAL A 150 -6.92 -9.76 5.40
N ASP A 151 -6.72 -8.64 6.10
CA ASP A 151 -6.89 -7.29 5.57
C ASP A 151 -5.63 -6.78 4.84
N ILE A 152 -4.43 -7.17 5.31
CA ILE A 152 -3.15 -6.83 4.67
C ILE A 152 -2.16 -7.99 4.75
N ILE A 153 -1.47 -8.25 3.64
CA ILE A 153 -0.36 -9.20 3.53
C ILE A 153 0.85 -8.46 2.98
N VAL A 154 1.99 -8.56 3.64
CA VAL A 154 3.29 -8.07 3.15
C VAL A 154 4.15 -9.26 2.74
N VAL A 155 4.80 -9.18 1.58
CA VAL A 155 5.80 -10.15 1.11
C VAL A 155 7.15 -9.45 1.03
N ASP A 156 8.08 -9.81 1.91
CA ASP A 156 9.43 -9.24 2.00
C ASP A 156 10.48 -10.34 1.73
N SER A 157 11.07 -10.43 0.54
CA SER A 157 10.85 -9.61 -0.65
C SER A 157 10.76 -10.45 -1.91
N VAL A 158 10.29 -9.85 -3.01
CA VAL A 158 10.22 -10.50 -4.32
C VAL A 158 11.58 -11.03 -4.76
N ALA A 159 12.68 -10.37 -4.37
CA ALA A 159 14.01 -10.82 -4.74
C ALA A 159 14.38 -12.16 -4.09
N ALA A 160 13.83 -12.46 -2.90
CA ALA A 160 14.04 -13.69 -2.15
C ALA A 160 13.01 -14.80 -2.46
N LEU A 161 12.08 -14.56 -3.39
CA LEU A 161 11.15 -15.60 -3.86
C LEU A 161 11.87 -16.55 -4.82
N THR A 162 12.83 -17.32 -4.31
CA THR A 162 13.66 -18.23 -5.09
C THR A 162 12.87 -19.49 -5.43
N PRO A 163 12.71 -19.83 -6.73
CA PRO A 163 12.00 -21.04 -7.12
C PRO A 163 12.66 -22.30 -6.58
N GLN A 164 11.87 -23.33 -6.24
CA GLN A 164 12.39 -24.60 -5.70
C GLN A 164 13.52 -25.20 -6.55
N ALA A 165 13.37 -25.22 -7.87
CA ALA A 165 14.39 -25.78 -8.76
C ALA A 165 15.73 -25.01 -8.72
N GLU A 166 15.71 -23.71 -8.38
CA GLU A 166 16.93 -22.93 -8.21
C GLU A 166 17.60 -23.20 -6.86
N ILE A 167 16.84 -23.57 -5.83
CA ILE A 167 17.35 -23.95 -4.51
C ILE A 167 17.96 -25.36 -4.53
N GLU A 168 17.34 -26.29 -5.26
CA GLU A 168 17.79 -27.68 -5.40
C GLU A 168 18.93 -27.84 -6.43
N GLY A 169 19.10 -26.86 -7.32
CA GLY A 169 20.15 -26.84 -8.34
C GLY A 169 21.53 -26.47 -7.79
N ASP A 170 22.56 -26.73 -8.58
CA ASP A 170 23.94 -26.38 -8.21
C ASP A 170 24.23 -24.89 -8.50
N MET A 171 25.17 -24.32 -7.74
CA MET A 171 25.63 -22.94 -7.99
C MET A 171 26.23 -22.83 -9.40
N GLY A 172 25.60 -22.02 -10.24
CA GLY A 172 26.00 -21.82 -11.63
C GLY A 172 25.03 -22.42 -12.65
N ASP A 173 24.03 -23.18 -12.20
CA ASP A 173 22.98 -23.69 -13.08
C ASP A 173 22.12 -22.55 -13.65
N SER A 174 21.80 -22.66 -14.93
CA SER A 174 21.09 -21.62 -15.67
C SER A 174 19.57 -21.79 -15.54
N HIS A 175 18.98 -21.03 -14.62
CA HIS A 175 17.53 -20.98 -14.39
C HIS A 175 16.88 -19.71 -14.98
N MET A 176 17.17 -19.42 -16.26
CA MET A 176 16.77 -18.16 -16.89
C MET A 176 15.25 -17.89 -16.80
N GLY A 177 14.89 -16.84 -16.06
CA GLY A 177 13.53 -16.30 -16.00
C GLY A 177 12.52 -17.16 -15.22
N LEU A 178 12.99 -18.13 -14.44
CA LEU A 178 12.10 -19.01 -13.66
C LEU A 178 11.26 -18.21 -12.67
N GLN A 179 11.89 -17.34 -11.88
CA GLN A 179 11.20 -16.44 -10.95
C GLN A 179 10.19 -15.52 -11.64
N ALA A 180 10.50 -15.00 -12.84
CA ALA A 180 9.57 -14.16 -13.59
C ALA A 180 8.32 -14.92 -14.06
N ARG A 181 8.46 -16.20 -14.41
CA ARG A 181 7.35 -17.08 -14.78
C ARG A 181 6.50 -17.42 -13.56
N LEU A 182 7.13 -17.76 -12.43
CA LEU A 182 6.47 -17.98 -11.15
C LEU A 182 5.60 -16.78 -10.75
N MET A 183 6.19 -15.58 -10.71
CA MET A 183 5.48 -14.33 -10.41
C MET A 183 4.31 -14.09 -11.37
N SER A 184 4.50 -14.33 -12.66
CA SER A 184 3.44 -14.16 -13.67
C SER A 184 2.26 -15.11 -13.44
N GLN A 185 2.52 -16.35 -13.03
CA GLN A 185 1.50 -17.35 -12.74
C GLN A 185 0.77 -17.02 -11.44
N ALA A 186 1.50 -16.73 -10.37
CA ALA A 186 0.93 -16.41 -9.06
C ALA A 186 0.05 -15.15 -9.12
N LEU A 187 0.56 -14.06 -9.70
CA LEU A 187 -0.20 -12.80 -9.79
C LEU A 187 -1.49 -12.95 -10.62
N ARG A 188 -1.48 -13.82 -11.65
CA ARG A 188 -2.68 -14.14 -12.43
C ARG A 188 -3.75 -14.81 -11.57
N LYS A 189 -3.37 -15.74 -10.69
CA LYS A 189 -4.29 -16.39 -9.74
C LYS A 189 -4.80 -15.42 -8.69
N LEU A 190 -3.90 -14.62 -8.10
CA LEU A 190 -4.19 -13.71 -7.00
C LEU A 190 -5.13 -12.56 -7.39
N THR A 191 -4.97 -11.97 -8.58
CA THR A 191 -5.69 -10.74 -8.97
C THR A 191 -7.20 -10.89 -8.95
N GLY A 192 -7.73 -12.06 -9.34
CA GLY A 192 -9.18 -12.31 -9.34
C GLY A 192 -9.78 -12.41 -7.93
N THR A 193 -8.98 -12.90 -6.96
CA THR A 193 -9.44 -13.15 -5.58
C THR A 193 -9.25 -11.92 -4.69
N ILE A 194 -8.14 -11.18 -4.87
CA ILE A 194 -7.79 -9.99 -4.09
C ILE A 194 -8.91 -8.93 -4.12
N GLY A 195 -9.52 -8.69 -5.28
CA GLY A 195 -10.60 -7.71 -5.40
C GLY A 195 -11.84 -8.07 -4.56
N LYS A 196 -12.11 -9.37 -4.39
CA LYS A 196 -13.25 -9.89 -3.62
C LYS A 196 -12.95 -9.95 -2.12
N SER A 197 -11.73 -10.35 -1.75
CA SER A 197 -11.31 -10.47 -0.34
C SER A 197 -11.05 -9.12 0.34
N LYS A 198 -10.93 -8.03 -0.45
CA LYS A 198 -10.54 -6.69 0.04
C LYS A 198 -9.18 -6.68 0.74
N THR A 199 -8.34 -7.70 0.54
CA THR A 199 -6.97 -7.79 1.08
C THR A 199 -6.05 -6.82 0.33
N ILE A 200 -5.20 -6.09 1.04
CA ILE A 200 -4.08 -5.37 0.46
C ILE A 200 -2.89 -6.34 0.38
N LEU A 201 -2.35 -6.54 -0.82
CA LEU A 201 -1.13 -7.36 -0.99
C LEU A 201 0.04 -6.45 -1.35
N VAL A 202 0.97 -6.29 -0.41
CA VAL A 202 2.18 -5.47 -0.58
C VAL A 202 3.36 -6.38 -0.91
N PHE A 203 4.03 -6.10 -2.01
CA PHE A 203 5.31 -6.71 -2.35
C PHE A 203 6.42 -5.70 -2.12
N ILE A 204 7.39 -6.06 -1.28
CA ILE A 204 8.66 -5.34 -1.21
C ILE A 204 9.57 -5.89 -2.30
N ASN A 205 10.28 -4.99 -2.98
CA ASN A 205 11.18 -5.36 -4.06
C ASN A 205 12.47 -4.54 -4.02
N GLN A 206 13.51 -5.09 -4.62
CA GLN A 206 14.82 -4.48 -4.70
C GLN A 206 15.06 -3.91 -6.10
N ILE A 207 15.94 -2.91 -6.18
CA ILE A 207 16.43 -2.41 -7.47
C ILE A 207 17.57 -3.31 -7.96
N ARG A 208 17.58 -3.57 -9.26
CA ARG A 208 18.67 -4.18 -10.03
C ARG A 208 18.96 -3.33 -11.26
N MET A 209 20.15 -3.47 -11.83
CA MET A 209 20.52 -2.79 -13.07
C MET A 209 20.38 -3.73 -14.27
N LYS A 210 19.76 -3.25 -15.36
CA LYS A 210 19.78 -3.95 -16.64
C LYS A 210 21.12 -3.71 -17.33
N ILE A 211 21.87 -4.78 -17.56
CA ILE A 211 23.11 -4.75 -18.32
C ILE A 211 22.78 -4.41 -19.79
N GLY A 212 23.61 -3.57 -20.42
CA GLY A 212 23.51 -3.24 -21.85
C GLY A 212 22.58 -2.08 -22.22
N VAL A 213 22.02 -1.36 -21.23
CA VAL A 213 21.23 -0.13 -21.48
C VAL A 213 22.17 1.08 -21.60
N MET A 214 22.37 1.59 -22.82
CA MET A 214 23.20 2.77 -23.09
C MET A 214 22.45 4.11 -22.98
N PHE A 215 21.10 4.10 -23.01
CA PHE A 215 20.27 5.30 -22.95
C PHE A 215 19.03 5.07 -22.09
N GLY A 216 18.66 6.05 -21.25
CA GLY A 216 17.53 5.98 -20.32
C GLY A 216 17.89 5.48 -18.92
N ASN A 217 16.89 5.13 -18.12
CA ASN A 217 17.10 4.60 -16.76
C ASN A 217 17.38 3.08 -16.82
N PRO A 218 18.56 2.59 -16.40
CA PRO A 218 18.89 1.16 -16.39
C PRO A 218 18.23 0.38 -15.25
N GLU A 219 17.60 1.05 -14.29
CA GLU A 219 17.02 0.39 -13.12
C GLU A 219 15.78 -0.46 -13.47
N THR A 220 15.71 -1.62 -12.85
CA THR A 220 14.57 -2.53 -12.89
C THR A 220 14.33 -3.14 -11.52
N THR A 221 13.18 -3.78 -11.36
CA THR A 221 12.85 -4.59 -10.18
C THR A 221 12.91 -6.07 -10.52
N THR A 222 13.10 -6.91 -9.49
CA THR A 222 13.20 -8.37 -9.59
C THR A 222 11.81 -9.01 -9.84
N GLY A 223 11.76 -10.28 -10.27
CA GLY A 223 10.49 -10.98 -10.54
C GLY A 223 9.84 -10.67 -11.91
N GLY A 224 10.61 -10.11 -12.85
CA GLY A 224 10.14 -9.79 -14.20
C GLY A 224 9.21 -8.57 -14.27
N ASN A 225 8.36 -8.51 -15.30
CA ASN A 225 7.47 -7.35 -15.51
C ASN A 225 6.05 -7.54 -14.95
N ALA A 226 5.66 -8.75 -14.57
CA ALA A 226 4.28 -9.05 -14.16
C ALA A 226 3.81 -8.15 -13.02
N LEU A 227 4.59 -8.05 -11.95
CA LEU A 227 4.26 -7.21 -10.79
C LEU A 227 4.04 -5.75 -11.19
N LYS A 228 4.86 -5.22 -12.12
CA LYS A 228 4.69 -3.86 -12.63
C LYS A 228 3.33 -3.62 -13.27
N PHE A 229 2.73 -4.62 -13.92
CA PHE A 229 1.42 -4.52 -14.57
C PHE A 229 0.26 -4.74 -13.60
N TYR A 230 0.38 -5.75 -12.73
CA TYR A 230 -0.65 -6.13 -11.77
C TYR A 230 -0.78 -5.14 -10.60
N SER A 231 0.33 -4.55 -10.12
CA SER A 231 0.29 -3.54 -9.06
C SER A 231 -0.59 -2.35 -9.47
N SER A 232 -1.50 -1.97 -8.59
CA SER A 232 -2.32 -0.76 -8.75
C SER A 232 -1.57 0.48 -8.30
N VAL A 233 -0.74 0.34 -7.28
CA VAL A 233 0.16 1.38 -6.78
C VAL A 233 1.58 0.86 -6.81
N ARG A 234 2.53 1.69 -7.25
CA ARG A 234 3.97 1.40 -7.15
C ARG A 234 4.65 2.59 -6.49
N LEU A 235 5.40 2.31 -5.42
CA LEU A 235 6.12 3.28 -4.62
C LEU A 235 7.61 3.06 -4.79
N GLU A 236 8.32 4.09 -5.25
CA GLU A 236 9.77 4.13 -5.25
C GLU A 236 10.24 4.86 -4.00
N VAL A 237 11.04 4.19 -3.17
CA VAL A 237 11.52 4.69 -1.88
C VAL A 237 13.02 4.91 -1.96
N ARG A 238 13.49 6.12 -1.63
CA ARG A 238 14.93 6.45 -1.61
C ARG A 238 15.28 7.32 -0.41
N ARG A 239 16.31 6.91 0.34
CA ARG A 239 17.00 7.79 1.28
C ARG A 239 17.74 8.88 0.50
N PHE A 240 17.71 10.11 0.97
CA PHE A 240 18.46 11.22 0.36
C PHE A 240 19.23 12.08 1.36
N GLU A 241 18.91 12.02 2.65
CA GLU A 241 19.60 12.80 3.70
C GLU A 241 19.60 12.00 5.01
N SER A 242 20.60 12.20 5.85
CA SER A 242 20.63 11.73 7.25
C SER A 242 19.97 12.78 8.14
N ILE A 243 19.41 12.37 9.27
CA ILE A 243 18.91 13.27 10.31
C ILE A 243 19.85 13.14 11.50
N ASP A 244 20.54 14.23 11.84
CA ASP A 244 21.46 14.28 12.97
C ASP A 244 20.82 15.04 14.12
N ALA A 245 20.99 14.55 15.35
CA ALA A 245 20.52 15.24 16.56
C ALA A 245 21.63 16.10 17.15
N LYS A 246 21.27 17.27 17.69
CA LYS A 246 22.24 18.14 18.36
C LYS A 246 22.84 17.45 19.58
N GLY A 247 24.15 17.25 19.54
CA GLY A 247 24.90 16.64 20.65
C GLY A 247 25.04 15.12 20.55
N GLU A 248 24.53 14.50 19.48
CA GLU A 248 24.80 13.10 19.16
C GLU A 248 25.85 13.02 18.05
N GLU A 249 26.78 12.07 18.18
CA GLU A 249 27.84 11.83 17.18
C GLU A 249 27.32 11.01 15.99
N ASP A 250 26.33 10.14 16.25
CA ASP A 250 25.68 9.30 15.26
C ASP A 250 24.37 9.93 14.72
N SER A 251 24.05 9.59 13.47
CA SER A 251 22.76 9.93 12.87
C SER A 251 21.61 9.22 13.60
N VAL A 252 20.52 9.95 13.84
CA VAL A 252 19.32 9.46 14.54
C VAL A 252 18.20 9.04 13.59
N GLY A 253 18.36 9.25 12.29
CA GLY A 253 17.36 8.88 11.29
C GLY A 253 17.73 9.23 9.86
N ASN A 254 16.76 9.04 8.96
CA ASN A 254 16.91 9.29 7.53
C ASN A 254 15.73 10.09 7.02
N ARG A 255 16.00 11.05 6.12
CA ARG A 255 14.97 11.56 5.23
C ARG A 255 14.85 10.69 3.99
N VAL A 256 13.62 10.30 3.72
CA VAL A 256 13.27 9.39 2.65
C VAL A 256 12.28 10.07 1.72
N ARG A 257 12.56 10.01 0.43
CA ARG A 257 11.65 10.43 -0.63
C ARG A 257 10.88 9.22 -1.14
N VAL A 258 9.56 9.32 -1.09
CA VAL A 258 8.64 8.33 -1.65
C VAL A 258 7.99 8.91 -2.90
N LYS A 259 8.15 8.23 -4.04
CA LYS A 259 7.54 8.63 -5.32
C LYS A 259 6.50 7.61 -5.75
N VAL A 260 5.29 8.07 -6.03
CA VAL A 260 4.21 7.24 -6.56
C VAL A 260 4.42 7.06 -8.07
N VAL A 261 5.22 6.08 -8.49
CA VAL A 261 5.57 5.88 -9.91
C VAL A 261 4.43 5.25 -10.73
N LYS A 262 3.45 4.65 -10.08
CA LYS A 262 2.22 4.15 -10.69
C LYS A 262 1.07 4.31 -9.72
N ASN A 263 -0.07 4.77 -10.21
CA ASN A 263 -1.31 4.87 -9.45
C ASN A 263 -2.50 4.65 -10.38
N LYS A 264 -3.29 3.60 -10.13
CA LYS A 264 -4.53 3.27 -10.88
C LYS A 264 -5.79 3.83 -10.22
N VAL A 265 -5.66 4.50 -9.07
CA VAL A 265 -6.80 4.94 -8.23
C VAL A 265 -6.83 6.45 -8.02
N ALA A 266 -5.72 7.15 -8.30
CA ALA A 266 -5.60 8.60 -8.34
C ALA A 266 -4.45 9.01 -9.27
N PRO A 267 -4.23 10.32 -9.54
CA PRO A 267 -3.12 10.77 -10.37
C PRO A 267 -1.74 10.29 -9.85
N PRO A 268 -0.89 9.72 -10.72
CA PRO A 268 0.45 9.27 -10.35
C PRO A 268 1.48 10.41 -10.28
N PHE A 269 2.73 10.04 -9.99
CA PHE A 269 3.96 10.86 -10.03
C PHE A 269 4.12 11.91 -8.93
N ARG A 270 3.22 11.93 -7.95
CA ARG A 270 3.41 12.68 -6.71
C ARG A 270 4.64 12.15 -5.95
N LYS A 271 5.33 13.06 -5.27
CA LYS A 271 6.51 12.77 -4.44
C LYS A 271 6.28 13.39 -3.08
N VAL A 272 6.71 12.70 -2.04
CA VAL A 272 6.71 13.19 -0.66
C VAL A 272 8.01 12.85 0.02
N GLU A 273 8.32 13.64 1.04
CA GLU A 273 9.49 13.48 1.88
C GLU A 273 9.01 13.15 3.28
N LEU A 274 9.61 12.12 3.86
CA LEU A 274 9.25 11.58 5.16
C LEU A 274 10.51 11.50 6.03
N ASP A 275 10.37 11.87 7.29
CA ASP A 275 11.39 11.65 8.30
C ASP A 275 11.18 10.25 8.90
N ILE A 276 12.19 9.37 8.80
CA ILE A 276 12.20 8.06 9.44
C ILE A 276 13.27 8.08 10.55
N PHE A 277 12.86 7.95 11.81
CA PHE A 277 13.76 7.88 12.95
C PHE A 277 14.08 6.43 13.30
N PHE A 278 15.35 6.14 13.63
CA PHE A 278 15.75 4.80 14.01
C PHE A 278 15.01 4.34 15.28
N GLY A 279 14.54 3.10 15.27
CA GLY A 279 13.74 2.54 16.36
C GLY A 279 12.33 3.14 16.55
N LYS A 280 11.92 4.18 15.81
CA LYS A 280 10.59 4.81 15.93
C LYS A 280 9.75 4.76 14.65
N GLY A 281 10.41 4.64 13.49
CA GLY A 281 9.75 4.62 12.20
C GLY A 281 9.44 6.01 11.65
N ILE A 282 8.42 6.09 10.80
CA ILE A 282 7.95 7.32 10.16
C ILE A 282 7.38 8.26 11.22
N SER A 283 7.85 9.50 11.23
CA SER A 283 7.29 10.54 12.10
C SER A 283 5.96 11.07 11.55
N ALA A 284 4.85 10.58 12.11
CA ALA A 284 3.51 11.08 11.82
C ALA A 284 3.38 12.57 12.18
N ILE A 285 3.93 12.99 13.32
CA ILE A 285 3.91 14.39 13.78
C ILE A 285 4.70 15.30 12.84
N SER A 286 5.90 14.89 12.39
CA SER A 286 6.65 15.66 11.38
C SER A 286 5.85 15.81 10.10
N SER A 287 5.23 14.72 9.64
CA SER A 287 4.39 14.72 8.44
C SER A 287 3.19 15.66 8.59
N LEU A 288 2.56 15.69 9.76
CA LEU A 288 1.42 16.54 10.06
C LEU A 288 1.82 18.03 10.12
N LEU A 289 2.94 18.36 10.75
CA LEU A 289 3.48 19.71 10.78
C LEU A 289 3.71 20.24 9.36
N ASP A 290 4.35 19.42 8.51
CA ASP A 290 4.64 19.79 7.12
C ASP A 290 3.38 19.94 6.28
N ALA A 291 2.40 19.06 6.48
CA ALA A 291 1.09 19.20 5.85
C ALA A 291 0.35 20.45 6.32
N GLY A 292 0.38 20.75 7.63
CA GLY A 292 -0.21 21.94 8.23
C GLY A 292 0.36 23.23 7.63
N VAL A 293 1.69 23.30 7.45
CA VAL A 293 2.34 24.43 6.79
C VAL A 293 1.97 24.51 5.30
N LYS A 294 2.05 23.37 4.59
CA LYS A 294 1.77 23.31 3.15
C LYS A 294 0.34 23.74 2.81
N HIS A 295 -0.63 23.42 3.66
CA HIS A 295 -2.04 23.69 3.45
C HIS A 295 -2.56 24.89 4.25
N GLU A 296 -1.65 25.71 4.78
CA GLU A 296 -1.92 27.00 5.44
C GLU A 296 -2.77 26.89 6.72
N PHE A 297 -2.71 25.74 7.42
CA PHE A 297 -3.24 25.59 8.78
C PHE A 297 -2.24 26.03 9.84
N ILE A 298 -0.95 26.04 9.50
CA ILE A 298 0.14 26.54 10.34
C ILE A 298 0.91 27.59 9.54
N ASP A 299 0.99 28.79 10.08
CA ASP A 299 1.83 29.86 9.56
C ASP A 299 3.29 29.61 9.91
N LYS A 300 4.17 29.69 8.90
CA LYS A 300 5.62 29.68 9.08
C LYS A 300 6.23 31.03 8.67
N LYS A 301 6.67 31.82 9.65
CA LYS A 301 7.35 33.11 9.44
C LYS A 301 8.81 33.00 9.84
N GLY A 302 9.70 32.81 8.85
CA GLY A 302 11.11 32.52 9.11
C GLY A 302 11.28 31.17 9.81
N SER A 303 11.81 31.19 11.04
CA SER A 303 11.92 30.00 11.89
C SER A 303 10.73 29.78 12.84
N TRP A 304 9.76 30.70 12.90
CA TRP A 304 8.62 30.62 13.80
C TRP A 304 7.43 29.91 13.16
N TYR A 305 6.78 29.03 13.94
CA TYR A 305 5.53 28.36 13.63
C TYR A 305 4.43 28.89 14.56
N ALA A 306 3.27 29.21 14.00
CA ALA A 306 2.11 29.69 14.74
C ALA A 306 0.82 29.33 14.00
N THR A 307 -0.31 29.35 14.70
CA THR A 307 -1.64 29.47 14.10
C THR A 307 -2.18 30.88 14.33
N GLU A 308 -3.39 31.17 13.86
CA GLU A 308 -4.05 32.45 14.14
C GLU A 308 -4.23 32.72 15.64
N THR A 309 -4.38 31.67 16.44
CA THR A 309 -4.72 31.76 17.87
C THR A 309 -3.56 31.40 18.80
N GLU A 310 -2.61 30.57 18.36
CA GLU A 310 -1.57 30.00 19.23
C GLU A 310 -0.17 30.09 18.63
N LYS A 311 0.83 30.29 19.49
CA LYS A 311 2.24 30.20 19.10
C LYS A 311 2.71 28.76 19.31
N ILE A 312 3.03 28.08 18.22
CA ILE A 312 3.51 26.68 18.25
C ILE A 312 4.97 26.62 18.71
N GLY A 313 5.84 27.47 18.16
CA GLY A 313 7.23 27.55 18.62
C GLY A 313 8.23 28.02 17.57
N GLN A 314 9.48 28.21 18.00
CA GLN A 314 10.60 28.58 17.12
C GLN A 314 11.44 27.35 16.76
N GLY A 315 11.56 27.06 15.47
CA GLY A 315 12.30 25.90 14.96
C GLY A 315 11.43 24.64 14.83
N ARG A 316 11.82 23.76 13.90
CA ARG A 316 11.07 22.52 13.59
C ARG A 316 10.96 21.59 14.79
N GLU A 317 12.05 21.41 15.53
CA GLU A 317 12.11 20.53 16.71
C GLU A 317 11.11 20.96 17.80
N ASN A 318 11.07 22.26 18.12
CA ASN A 318 10.14 22.79 19.11
C ASN A 318 8.68 22.69 18.64
N ALA A 319 8.42 22.87 17.35
CA ALA A 319 7.08 22.68 16.81
C ALA A 319 6.62 21.21 16.89
N ILE A 320 7.51 20.25 16.60
CA ILE A 320 7.24 18.82 16.78
C ILE A 320 6.98 18.50 18.25
N ALA A 321 7.79 19.05 19.16
CA ALA A 321 7.61 18.87 20.61
C ALA A 321 6.26 19.43 21.09
N PHE A 322 5.86 20.61 20.58
CA PHE A 322 4.55 21.20 20.88
C PHE A 322 3.40 20.28 20.42
N LEU A 323 3.40 19.81 19.17
CA LEU A 323 2.37 18.91 18.67
C LEU A 323 2.30 17.60 19.46
N THR A 324 3.47 17.06 19.83
CA THR A 324 3.56 15.84 20.66
C THR A 324 2.99 16.05 22.06
N ALA A 325 3.21 17.23 22.66
CA ALA A 325 2.72 17.57 23.99
C ALA A 325 1.23 17.98 24.03
N ASN A 326 0.62 18.27 22.87
CA ASN A 326 -0.77 18.72 22.77
C ASN A 326 -1.61 17.81 21.82
N PRO A 327 -2.02 16.61 22.28
CA PRO A 327 -2.75 15.65 21.44
C PRO A 327 -4.09 16.17 20.92
N ASP A 328 -4.83 16.95 21.71
CA ASP A 328 -6.13 17.49 21.29
C ASP A 328 -5.99 18.44 20.10
N PHE A 329 -5.01 19.34 20.14
CA PHE A 329 -4.68 20.22 19.03
C PHE A 329 -4.23 19.42 17.80
N THR A 330 -3.37 18.43 18.00
CA THR A 330 -2.84 17.56 16.93
C THR A 330 -3.95 16.78 16.24
N ASN A 331 -4.91 16.24 16.99
CA ASN A 331 -6.05 15.50 16.45
C ASN A 331 -7.03 16.41 15.69
N ASP A 332 -7.30 17.61 16.21
CA ASP A 332 -8.13 18.61 15.52
C ASP A 332 -7.49 19.05 14.20
N LEU A 333 -6.18 19.33 14.21
CA LEU A 333 -5.42 19.66 13.02
C LEU A 333 -5.44 18.53 11.98
N GLU A 334 -5.20 17.28 12.40
CA GLU A 334 -5.27 16.13 11.50
C GLU A 334 -6.66 15.95 10.91
N THR A 335 -7.71 16.10 11.72
CA THR A 335 -9.11 15.99 11.28
C THR A 335 -9.41 17.01 10.19
N LYS A 336 -9.11 18.30 10.43
CA LYS A 336 -9.33 19.38 9.46
C LYS A 336 -8.54 19.20 8.18
N LEU A 337 -7.29 18.74 8.29
CA LEU A 337 -6.46 18.45 7.11
C LEU A 337 -7.05 17.28 6.31
N ARG A 338 -7.48 16.19 6.96
CA ARG A 338 -8.08 15.05 6.29
C ARG A 338 -9.41 15.41 5.62
N GLU A 339 -10.24 16.23 6.24
CA GLU A 339 -11.48 16.75 5.64
C GLU A 339 -11.21 17.57 4.36
N LYS A 340 -10.21 18.46 4.41
CA LYS A 340 -9.80 19.26 3.24
C LYS A 340 -9.22 18.40 2.12
N LEU A 341 -8.37 17.44 2.47
CA LEU A 341 -7.60 16.64 1.51
C LEU A 341 -8.41 15.49 0.92
N PHE A 342 -9.32 14.91 1.70
CA PHE A 342 -10.02 13.68 1.38
C PHE A 342 -11.53 13.76 1.69
N PRO A 343 -12.28 14.71 1.10
CA PRO A 343 -13.69 14.94 1.44
C PRO A 343 -14.62 13.74 1.15
N ASN A 344 -14.19 12.82 0.29
CA ASN A 344 -14.92 11.58 -0.05
C ASN A 344 -14.13 10.32 0.34
N GLN A 345 -13.27 10.41 1.35
CA GLN A 345 -12.47 9.27 1.80
C GLN A 345 -13.37 8.16 2.32
N ARG A 346 -13.07 6.93 1.91
CA ARG A 346 -13.67 5.75 2.51
C ARG A 346 -12.60 4.96 3.25
N LEU A 347 -12.49 5.20 4.55
CA LEU A 347 -11.64 4.40 5.41
C LEU A 347 -12.22 2.99 5.53
N ALA A 348 -11.34 1.99 5.71
CA ALA A 348 -11.76 0.66 6.13
C ALA A 348 -12.56 0.79 7.46
N PRO A 349 -13.67 0.06 7.63
CA PRO A 349 -14.43 0.12 8.87
C PRO A 349 -13.60 -0.41 10.03
N ASP A 350 -13.75 0.20 11.20
CA ASP A 350 -13.11 -0.30 12.42
C ASP A 350 -13.78 -1.63 12.80
N LYS A 351 -12.98 -2.68 12.88
CA LYS A 351 -13.41 -3.96 13.45
C LYS A 351 -13.21 -3.85 14.96
N ALA A 352 -14.20 -4.30 15.73
CA ALA A 352 -14.06 -4.32 17.19
C ALA A 352 -12.76 -5.05 17.57
N PRO A 353 -11.92 -4.49 18.47
CA PRO A 353 -10.75 -5.19 18.97
C PRO A 353 -11.25 -6.40 19.74
N LYS A 354 -11.29 -7.54 19.07
CA LYS A 354 -11.53 -8.84 19.69
C LYS A 354 -10.19 -9.55 19.64
N ASN A 355 -9.75 -10.01 20.80
CA ASN A 355 -8.59 -10.86 20.94
C ASN A 355 -8.76 -12.05 19.99
N THR A 356 -7.90 -12.19 18.98
CA THR A 356 -8.09 -13.22 17.93
C THR A 356 -8.04 -14.61 18.56
N LYS A 357 -7.28 -14.76 19.66
CA LYS A 357 -7.22 -15.98 20.45
C LYS A 357 -8.58 -16.36 21.05
N GLU A 358 -9.30 -15.41 21.66
CA GLU A 358 -10.63 -15.66 22.24
C GLU A 358 -11.67 -16.04 21.17
N LEU A 359 -11.59 -15.44 19.98
CA LEU A 359 -12.48 -15.78 18.86
C LEU A 359 -12.21 -17.16 18.27
N VAL A 360 -10.94 -17.53 18.15
CA VAL A 360 -10.53 -18.86 17.65
C VAL A 360 -10.95 -19.91 18.67
N ASP A 361 -10.66 -19.68 19.95
CA ASP A 361 -11.06 -20.59 21.04
C ASP A 361 -12.60 -20.74 21.10
N GLU A 362 -13.38 -19.66 20.98
CA GLU A 362 -14.86 -19.71 20.90
C GLU A 362 -15.41 -20.45 19.66
N LEU A 363 -14.68 -20.45 18.54
CA LEU A 363 -15.07 -21.09 17.29
C LEU A 363 -14.73 -22.58 17.24
N PHE A 364 -13.68 -23.01 17.94
CA PHE A 364 -13.22 -24.40 17.99
C PHE A 364 -13.66 -25.16 19.26
N GLU A 365 -14.25 -24.49 20.26
CA GLU A 365 -14.91 -25.12 21.41
C GLU A 365 -16.39 -25.50 21.17
N LYS A 366 -16.92 -25.32 19.96
CA LYS A 366 -18.24 -25.82 19.53
C LYS A 366 -18.12 -26.91 18.50
#